data_AF-N8XDH8-F1
#
_entry.id   AF-N8XDH8-F1
#
_cell.length_a   1.000
_cell.length_b   1.000
_cell.length_c   1.000
_cell.angle_alpha   90.00
_cell.angle_beta   90.00
_cell.angle_gamma   90.00
#
_symmetry.space_group_name_H-M   'P 1'
#
loop_
_entity.id
_entity.type
_entity.pdbx_description
1 polymer ?
#
loop_
_entity_poly.entity_id
_entity_poly.type
_entity_poly.pdbx_seq_one_letter_code
_entity_poly.pdbx_strand_id
1 'polypeptide(L)'
;MSADSMQGMDHSKMSADSMQGMDHSKMNADSMQGMDHSQHDQASKSKNDQVVYGWANASTPQGDKALQYSDLKSLTPQPDTREATSELVVRLGGTMERYVWTINGKKFSEAEPLKVKYGERIRIKFINDSMMAHPMHLHGMFMQLENGQPPVDMPNKHTVVVPPGKTVTALLTADELGEWAIHCHLLYHMSAGMMNKLIVANVSDGKVSTQPIQVTKANQKTEMKGGEHANH
;
A
#
# COMPACT_ATOMS: atom_id res chain seq x y z
N MET A 1 -0.52 -37.37 -41.01
CA MET A 1 -0.05 -37.73 -39.66
C MET A 1 -0.78 -36.83 -38.71
N SER A 2 -1.80 -37.38 -38.06
CA SER A 2 -2.86 -36.64 -37.37
C SER A 2 -2.46 -36.36 -35.92
N ALA A 3 -2.88 -35.19 -35.43
CA ALA A 3 -2.70 -34.73 -34.06
C ALA A 3 -3.44 -35.63 -33.06
N ASP A 4 -2.72 -36.12 -32.07
CA ASP A 4 -3.25 -36.98 -31.01
C ASP A 4 -3.75 -36.13 -29.84
N SER A 5 -5.01 -36.37 -29.49
CA SER A 5 -5.80 -35.66 -28.49
C SER A 5 -5.64 -36.30 -27.10
N MET A 6 -5.15 -35.55 -26.11
CA MET A 6 -5.28 -35.95 -24.69
C MET A 6 -6.64 -35.50 -24.15
N GLN A 7 -7.62 -36.41 -24.21
CA GLN A 7 -8.90 -36.28 -23.52
C GLN A 7 -8.75 -36.52 -22.01
N GLY A 8 -9.46 -35.70 -21.23
CA GLY A 8 -9.35 -35.61 -19.78
C GLY A 8 -9.70 -36.89 -19.00
N MET A 9 -9.04 -37.04 -17.86
CA MET A 9 -9.37 -38.06 -16.87
C MET A 9 -10.67 -37.71 -16.15
N ASP A 10 -11.65 -38.60 -16.26
CA ASP A 10 -12.92 -38.56 -15.54
C ASP A 10 -12.74 -39.11 -14.11
N HIS A 11 -12.96 -38.28 -13.10
CA HIS A 11 -12.85 -38.65 -11.67
C HIS A 11 -14.19 -39.09 -11.05
N SER A 12 -15.23 -39.32 -11.84
CA SER A 12 -16.58 -39.64 -11.32
C SER A 12 -16.78 -41.08 -10.80
N LYS A 13 -15.73 -41.90 -10.72
CA LYS A 13 -15.84 -43.32 -10.32
C LYS A 13 -15.03 -43.75 -9.09
N MET A 14 -14.57 -42.83 -8.24
CA MET A 14 -13.96 -43.22 -6.95
C MET A 14 -15.04 -43.35 -5.87
N SER A 15 -15.65 -44.54 -5.76
CA SER A 15 -16.51 -44.92 -4.63
C SER A 15 -15.67 -45.24 -3.38
N ALA A 16 -16.13 -44.77 -2.23
CA ALA A 16 -15.48 -44.84 -0.91
C ALA A 16 -15.45 -46.23 -0.25
N ASP A 17 -15.64 -47.32 -1.01
CA ASP A 17 -15.75 -48.69 -0.48
C ASP A 17 -14.49 -49.55 -0.62
N SER A 18 -13.37 -48.99 -1.10
CA SER A 18 -12.13 -49.75 -1.37
C SER A 18 -11.05 -49.69 -0.27
N MET A 19 -11.40 -49.29 0.96
CA MET A 19 -10.44 -49.27 2.10
C MET A 19 -10.79 -50.19 3.27
N GLN A 20 -11.62 -51.22 3.08
CA GLN A 20 -11.85 -52.26 4.09
C GLN A 20 -11.01 -53.50 3.82
N GLY A 21 -9.71 -53.42 4.10
CA GLY A 21 -8.83 -54.60 3.95
C GLY A 21 -7.41 -54.47 4.48
N MET A 22 -7.03 -53.33 5.09
CA MET A 22 -5.70 -53.22 5.70
C MET A 22 -5.72 -53.72 7.14
N ASP A 23 -5.20 -54.93 7.33
CA ASP A 23 -4.92 -55.53 8.63
C ASP A 23 -3.66 -54.88 9.23
N HIS A 24 -3.84 -54.08 10.28
CA HIS A 24 -2.77 -53.41 11.02
C HIS A 24 -2.19 -54.25 12.18
N SER A 25 -2.61 -55.51 12.36
CA SER A 25 -2.20 -56.35 13.49
C SER A 25 -0.73 -56.83 13.45
N LYS A 26 0.02 -56.50 12.39
CA LYS A 26 1.42 -56.93 12.21
C LYS A 26 2.46 -55.81 12.32
N MET A 27 2.10 -54.61 12.76
CA MET A 27 3.11 -53.58 13.05
C MET A 27 3.71 -53.79 14.44
N ASN A 28 4.83 -54.51 14.51
CA ASN A 28 5.60 -54.65 15.73
C ASN A 28 6.40 -53.35 16.01
N ALA A 29 6.23 -52.78 17.21
CA ALA A 29 6.82 -51.52 17.64
C ALA A 29 8.35 -51.60 17.89
N ASP A 30 8.94 -52.79 17.83
CA ASP A 30 10.37 -53.01 18.12
C ASP A 30 11.33 -52.68 16.95
N SER A 31 10.83 -52.29 15.78
CA SER A 31 11.67 -52.03 14.60
C SER A 31 12.23 -50.60 14.47
N MET A 32 12.06 -49.74 15.49
CA MET A 32 12.49 -48.33 15.47
C MET A 32 13.64 -48.01 16.44
N GLN A 33 14.29 -49.01 17.05
CA GLN A 33 15.46 -48.81 17.92
C GLN A 33 16.76 -48.81 17.10
N GLY A 34 17.03 -47.70 16.43
CA GLY A 34 18.28 -47.54 15.68
C GLY A 34 18.40 -46.28 14.84
N MET A 35 17.36 -45.44 14.76
CA MET A 35 17.48 -44.15 14.10
C MET A 35 18.17 -43.15 15.03
N ASP A 36 19.49 -43.06 14.87
CA ASP A 36 20.29 -41.97 15.41
C ASP A 36 19.96 -40.67 14.65
N HIS A 37 19.29 -39.74 15.35
CA HIS A 37 18.98 -38.41 14.84
C HIS A 37 20.10 -37.39 15.10
N SER A 38 21.27 -37.80 15.60
CA SER A 38 22.37 -36.89 15.98
C SER A 38 23.08 -36.20 14.81
N GLN A 39 22.83 -36.60 13.56
CA GLN A 39 23.48 -36.04 12.36
C GLN A 39 22.61 -35.08 11.53
N HIS A 40 21.51 -34.56 12.08
CA HIS A 40 20.71 -33.53 11.40
C HIS A 40 21.16 -32.09 11.65
N ASP A 41 22.39 -31.89 12.16
CA ASP A 41 22.85 -30.60 12.69
C ASP A 41 23.94 -29.90 11.85
N GLN A 42 24.02 -30.19 10.55
CA GLN A 42 24.86 -29.40 9.63
C GLN A 42 24.20 -29.16 8.27
N ALA A 43 23.33 -28.15 8.24
CA ALA A 43 23.29 -27.14 7.18
C ALA A 43 22.30 -26.03 7.59
N SER A 44 22.63 -25.31 8.68
CA SER A 44 22.11 -23.95 8.83
C SER A 44 22.76 -23.08 7.74
N LYS A 45 22.26 -23.18 6.51
CA LYS A 45 22.30 -22.04 5.60
C LYS A 45 21.58 -20.95 6.37
N SER A 46 22.31 -19.91 6.76
CA SER A 46 21.75 -18.66 7.26
C SER A 46 20.63 -18.24 6.32
N LYS A 47 19.40 -18.64 6.63
CA LYS A 47 18.22 -18.06 6.03
C LYS A 47 18.21 -16.67 6.63
N ASN A 48 18.30 -15.69 5.76
CA ASN A 48 18.23 -14.29 6.13
C ASN A 48 16.81 -14.07 6.72
N ASP A 49 16.67 -14.27 8.03
CA ASP A 49 15.42 -14.25 8.81
C ASP A 49 14.84 -12.83 8.96
N GLN A 50 15.32 -11.90 8.14
CA GLN A 50 14.81 -10.55 8.06
C GLN A 50 13.45 -10.60 7.36
N VAL A 51 12.38 -10.48 8.13
CA VAL A 51 11.03 -10.25 7.63
C VAL A 51 11.07 -9.09 6.63
N VAL A 52 10.86 -9.40 5.36
CA VAL A 52 10.87 -8.41 4.28
C VAL A 52 9.58 -7.61 4.36
N TYR A 53 9.64 -6.43 4.95
CA TYR A 53 8.52 -5.49 4.89
C TYR A 53 8.46 -4.86 3.49
N GLY A 54 7.57 -5.39 2.64
CA GLY A 54 7.39 -4.91 1.26
C GLY A 54 8.48 -5.39 0.31
N TRP A 55 9.17 -4.46 -0.37
CA TRP A 55 10.26 -4.74 -1.32
C TRP A 55 11.67 -4.54 -0.72
N ALA A 56 11.78 -4.48 0.61
CA ALA A 56 12.93 -3.88 1.30
C ALA A 56 14.31 -4.53 1.04
N ASN A 57 14.38 -5.83 0.73
CA ASN A 57 15.64 -6.48 0.38
C ASN A 57 15.67 -7.03 -1.05
N ALA A 58 14.57 -6.92 -1.81
CA ALA A 58 14.42 -7.31 -3.22
C ALA A 58 15.14 -8.61 -3.66
N SER A 59 15.34 -9.58 -2.76
CA SER A 59 16.19 -10.76 -3.00
C SER A 59 17.61 -10.40 -3.50
N THR A 60 18.20 -9.34 -2.94
CA THR A 60 19.51 -8.83 -3.34
C THR A 60 20.58 -9.90 -3.12
N PRO A 61 21.41 -10.20 -4.14
CA PRO A 61 22.48 -11.20 -4.01
C PRO A 61 23.45 -10.90 -2.87
N GLN A 62 24.04 -11.95 -2.33
CA GLN A 62 25.06 -11.81 -1.29
C GLN A 62 26.27 -11.04 -1.85
N GLY A 63 26.67 -9.98 -1.15
CA GLY A 63 27.76 -9.08 -1.57
C GLY A 63 27.26 -7.78 -2.22
N ASP A 64 26.00 -7.73 -2.64
CA ASP A 64 25.39 -6.54 -3.24
C ASP A 64 24.59 -5.72 -2.22
N LYS A 65 24.46 -4.42 -2.48
CA LYS A 65 23.64 -3.51 -1.67
C LYS A 65 22.30 -3.25 -2.36
N ALA A 66 21.21 -3.52 -1.65
CA ALA A 66 19.88 -3.03 -2.01
C ALA A 66 19.86 -1.50 -1.80
N LEU A 67 19.74 -0.73 -2.88
CA LEU A 67 19.71 0.72 -2.78
C LEU A 67 18.41 1.18 -2.09
N GLN A 68 18.56 2.12 -1.17
CA GLN A 68 17.48 2.73 -0.43
C GLN A 68 17.24 4.18 -0.87
N TYR A 69 16.14 4.77 -0.41
CA TYR A 69 15.85 6.18 -0.68
C TYR A 69 16.92 7.12 -0.15
N SER A 70 17.57 6.80 0.97
CA SER A 70 18.71 7.57 1.50
C SER A 70 19.91 7.59 0.55
N ASP A 71 20.05 6.59 -0.32
CA ASP A 71 21.13 6.53 -1.32
C ASP A 71 20.84 7.41 -2.55
N LEU A 72 19.61 7.88 -2.72
CA LEU A 72 19.24 8.72 -3.86
C LEU A 72 19.70 10.16 -3.64
N LYS A 73 20.24 10.77 -4.69
CA LYS A 73 20.61 12.18 -4.74
C LYS A 73 20.18 12.76 -6.08
N SER A 74 19.76 14.02 -6.09
CA SER A 74 19.49 14.74 -7.32
C SER A 74 20.77 14.87 -8.15
N LEU A 75 20.67 14.63 -9.47
CA LEU A 75 21.79 14.84 -10.38
C LEU A 75 22.10 16.33 -10.55
N THR A 76 21.05 17.14 -10.64
CA THR A 76 21.13 18.60 -10.74
C THR A 76 20.64 19.24 -9.43
N PRO A 77 21.31 20.28 -8.91
CA PRO A 77 20.85 21.04 -7.75
C PRO A 77 19.38 21.45 -7.89
N GLN A 78 18.61 21.26 -6.82
CA GLN A 78 17.20 21.61 -6.81
C GLN A 78 17.01 23.13 -6.92
N PRO A 79 16.14 23.61 -7.84
CA PRO A 79 15.91 25.04 -8.03
C PRO A 79 15.11 25.67 -6.89
N ASP A 80 14.27 24.88 -6.21
CA ASP A 80 13.46 25.33 -5.08
C ASP A 80 13.90 24.61 -3.80
N THR A 81 14.50 25.35 -2.85
CA THR A 81 14.97 24.86 -1.54
C THR A 81 14.27 25.51 -0.35
N ARG A 82 13.17 26.25 -0.60
CA ARG A 82 12.26 26.75 0.44
C ARG A 82 11.77 25.63 1.37
N GLU A 83 11.57 25.96 2.63
CA GLU A 83 10.86 25.08 3.57
C GLU A 83 9.37 25.00 3.22
N ALA A 84 8.71 23.92 3.67
CA ALA A 84 7.27 23.77 3.51
C ALA A 84 6.52 24.82 4.37
N THR A 85 5.56 25.50 3.75
CA THR A 85 4.67 26.47 4.42
C THR A 85 3.45 25.80 5.06
N SER A 86 3.09 24.60 4.62
CA SER A 86 1.99 23.80 5.17
C SER A 86 2.24 22.30 5.01
N GLU A 87 1.49 21.47 5.73
CA GLU A 87 1.54 20.00 5.64
C GLU A 87 0.19 19.45 5.17
N LEU A 88 0.22 18.62 4.14
CA LEU A 88 -0.90 17.85 3.62
C LEU A 88 -0.75 16.38 4.02
N VAL A 89 -1.57 15.93 4.98
CA VAL A 89 -1.54 14.54 5.43
C VAL A 89 -2.41 13.66 4.54
N VAL A 90 -1.81 12.59 4.02
CA VAL A 90 -2.45 11.60 3.14
C VAL A 90 -2.35 10.23 3.77
N ARG A 91 -3.45 9.73 4.34
CA ARG A 91 -3.53 8.40 4.95
C ARG A 91 -3.94 7.35 3.92
N LEU A 92 -3.10 6.36 3.72
CA LEU A 92 -3.31 5.25 2.79
C LEU A 92 -3.84 4.07 3.59
N GLY A 93 -5.08 3.68 3.30
CA GLY A 93 -5.75 2.59 3.98
C GLY A 93 -6.22 1.52 3.02
N GLY A 94 -6.57 0.36 3.57
CA GLY A 94 -7.30 -0.64 2.81
C GLY A 94 -7.47 -1.96 3.54
N THR A 95 -8.28 -2.84 2.94
CA THR A 95 -8.53 -4.19 3.42
C THR A 95 -8.49 -5.16 2.25
N MET A 96 -7.76 -6.26 2.45
CA MET A 96 -7.67 -7.35 1.48
C MET A 96 -9.00 -8.10 1.34
N GLU A 97 -9.75 -8.27 2.42
CA GLU A 97 -10.98 -9.09 2.44
C GLU A 97 -12.06 -8.56 1.50
N ARG A 98 -12.29 -7.24 1.54
CA ARG A 98 -13.25 -6.56 0.65
C ARG A 98 -12.60 -5.89 -0.55
N TYR A 99 -11.28 -6.03 -0.68
CA TYR A 99 -10.45 -5.38 -1.69
C TYR A 99 -10.78 -3.89 -1.86
N VAL A 100 -10.78 -3.15 -0.75
CA VAL A 100 -11.06 -1.72 -0.71
C VAL A 100 -9.78 -0.99 -0.38
N TRP A 101 -9.43 0.02 -1.17
CA TRP A 101 -8.24 0.83 -0.99
C TRP A 101 -8.63 2.30 -0.98
N THR A 102 -8.12 3.07 -0.03
CA THR A 102 -8.60 4.43 0.25
C THR A 102 -7.48 5.43 0.42
N ILE A 103 -7.80 6.67 0.11
CA ILE A 103 -7.05 7.85 0.53
C ILE A 103 -7.91 8.58 1.57
N ASN A 104 -7.34 8.88 2.74
CA ASN A 104 -8.03 9.55 3.84
C ASN A 104 -9.34 8.84 4.25
N GLY A 105 -9.36 7.51 4.20
CA GLY A 105 -10.51 6.69 4.58
C GLY A 105 -11.66 6.68 3.56
N LYS A 106 -11.49 7.34 2.40
CA LYS A 106 -12.50 7.41 1.34
C LYS A 106 -12.02 6.75 0.04
N LYS A 107 -12.94 6.10 -0.66
CA LYS A 107 -12.74 5.73 -2.07
C LYS A 107 -12.88 6.98 -2.93
N PHE A 108 -12.30 6.96 -4.13
CA PHE A 108 -12.38 8.06 -5.09
C PHE A 108 -13.80 8.63 -5.29
N SER A 109 -14.82 7.78 -5.40
CA SER A 109 -16.22 8.18 -5.58
C SER A 109 -16.82 9.00 -4.43
N GLU A 110 -16.17 8.97 -3.26
CA GLU A 110 -16.60 9.64 -2.03
C GLU A 110 -15.57 10.66 -1.53
N ALA A 111 -14.43 10.77 -2.22
CA ALA A 111 -13.30 11.56 -1.76
C ALA A 111 -13.50 13.04 -2.11
N GLU A 112 -13.27 13.91 -1.14
CA GLU A 112 -13.09 15.33 -1.41
C GLU A 112 -11.71 15.57 -2.02
N PRO A 113 -11.59 16.42 -3.06
CA PRO A 113 -10.30 16.79 -3.62
C PRO A 113 -9.39 17.46 -2.59
N LEU A 114 -8.11 17.07 -2.62
CA LEU A 114 -7.05 17.77 -1.92
C LEU A 114 -6.84 19.12 -2.61
N LYS A 115 -6.64 20.21 -1.85
CA LYS A 115 -6.54 21.57 -2.39
C LYS A 115 -5.29 22.24 -1.89
N VAL A 116 -4.56 22.89 -2.80
CA VAL A 116 -3.31 23.59 -2.52
C VAL A 116 -3.28 24.90 -3.29
N LYS A 117 -2.61 25.92 -2.76
CA LYS A 117 -2.51 27.21 -3.45
C LYS A 117 -1.41 27.16 -4.50
N TYR A 118 -1.64 27.78 -5.65
CA TYR A 118 -0.60 27.96 -6.65
C TYR A 118 0.63 28.67 -6.07
N GLY A 119 1.82 28.16 -6.36
CA GLY A 119 3.11 28.64 -5.88
C GLY A 119 3.49 28.22 -4.45
N GLU A 120 2.56 27.55 -3.74
CA GLU A 120 2.80 27.06 -2.39
C GLU A 120 3.81 25.91 -2.37
N ARG A 121 4.67 25.89 -1.35
CA ARG A 121 5.60 24.79 -1.07
C ARG A 121 5.00 24.00 0.08
N ILE A 122 4.47 22.81 -0.18
CA ILE A 122 3.82 21.99 0.85
C ILE A 122 4.63 20.73 1.13
N ARG A 123 4.52 20.22 2.35
CA ARG A 123 4.95 18.86 2.69
C ARG A 123 3.78 17.91 2.53
N ILE A 124 3.87 16.96 1.61
CA ILE A 124 2.93 15.85 1.52
C ILE A 124 3.45 14.73 2.43
N LYS A 125 2.64 14.37 3.43
CA LYS A 125 2.97 13.33 4.39
C LYS A 125 2.10 12.10 4.15
N PHE A 126 2.66 11.11 3.48
CA PHE A 126 1.99 9.83 3.26
C PHE A 126 2.15 8.94 4.49
N ILE A 127 1.04 8.51 5.06
CA ILE A 127 1.01 7.57 6.18
C ILE A 127 0.33 6.30 5.68
N ASN A 128 1.05 5.19 5.63
CA ASN A 128 0.48 3.91 5.21
C ASN A 128 0.01 3.10 6.41
N ASP A 129 -1.29 3.13 6.65
CA ASP A 129 -1.97 2.40 7.72
C ASP A 129 -2.36 0.96 7.28
N SER A 130 -2.00 0.57 6.04
CA SER A 130 -2.34 -0.74 5.47
C SER A 130 -1.18 -1.74 5.48
N MET A 131 -1.48 -2.99 5.12
CA MET A 131 -0.55 -4.12 5.07
C MET A 131 0.29 -4.20 3.78
N MET A 132 0.01 -3.37 2.76
CA MET A 132 0.69 -3.43 1.46
C MET A 132 1.46 -2.14 1.17
N ALA A 133 2.55 -2.25 0.42
CA ALA A 133 3.26 -1.08 -0.08
C ALA A 133 2.42 -0.36 -1.15
N HIS A 134 2.41 0.97 -1.12
CA HIS A 134 1.69 1.79 -2.10
C HIS A 134 2.65 2.73 -2.82
N PRO A 135 2.91 2.51 -4.12
CA PRO A 135 3.59 3.48 -4.97
C PRO A 135 2.62 4.64 -5.28
N MET A 136 2.70 5.73 -4.53
CA MET A 136 1.87 6.91 -4.72
C MET A 136 2.40 7.75 -5.87
N HIS A 137 1.61 7.88 -6.93
CA HIS A 137 1.92 8.64 -8.13
C HIS A 137 1.13 9.95 -8.15
N LEU A 138 1.82 11.04 -8.44
CA LEU A 138 1.23 12.36 -8.68
C LEU A 138 1.44 12.74 -10.15
N HIS A 139 0.36 13.19 -10.79
CA HIS A 139 0.39 13.75 -12.15
C HIS A 139 0.76 15.23 -12.13
N GLY A 140 1.28 15.73 -13.26
CA GLY A 140 1.55 17.16 -13.49
C GLY A 140 2.85 17.67 -12.87
N MET A 141 3.16 17.26 -11.64
CA MET A 141 4.30 17.78 -10.86
C MET A 141 5.19 16.66 -10.31
N PHE A 142 6.42 17.01 -9.95
CA PHE A 142 7.32 16.12 -9.22
C PHE A 142 7.24 16.37 -7.71
N MET A 143 7.41 15.29 -6.95
CA MET A 143 7.59 15.32 -5.51
C MET A 143 9.09 15.22 -5.20
N GLN A 144 9.62 16.21 -4.48
CA GLN A 144 10.99 16.19 -3.94
C GLN A 144 11.01 15.32 -2.68
N LEU A 145 11.65 14.16 -2.74
CA LEU A 145 11.63 13.20 -1.65
C LEU A 145 12.47 13.68 -0.46
N GLU A 146 11.88 13.74 0.74
CA GLU A 146 12.63 13.99 1.98
C GLU A 146 13.32 12.70 2.43
N ASN A 147 14.54 12.48 1.95
CA ASN A 147 15.33 11.25 2.18
C ASN A 147 16.58 11.44 3.04
N GLY A 148 16.69 12.57 3.75
CA GLY A 148 17.85 12.91 4.58
C GLY A 148 18.99 13.60 3.81
N GLN A 149 18.86 13.79 2.49
CA GLN A 149 19.77 14.65 1.74
C GLN A 149 19.53 16.13 2.09
N PRO A 150 20.55 17.01 1.95
CA PRO A 150 20.35 18.45 1.98
C PRO A 150 19.27 18.90 0.99
N PRO A 151 18.52 20.00 1.24
CA PRO A 151 17.44 20.46 0.36
C PRO A 151 17.83 20.61 -1.11
N VAL A 152 19.07 21.04 -1.38
CA VAL A 152 19.62 21.19 -2.75
C VAL A 152 19.84 19.85 -3.48
N ASP A 153 19.92 18.75 -2.73
CA ASP A 153 20.32 17.42 -3.19
C ASP A 153 19.16 16.40 -3.16
N MET A 154 17.98 16.79 -2.67
CA MET A 154 16.80 15.91 -2.62
C MET A 154 16.35 15.52 -4.03
N PRO A 155 16.07 14.23 -4.32
CA PRO A 155 15.70 13.79 -5.67
C PRO A 155 14.22 14.04 -5.99
N ASN A 156 13.92 14.35 -7.26
CA ASN A 156 12.55 14.43 -7.79
C ASN A 156 12.00 13.04 -8.12
N LYS A 157 10.75 12.78 -7.73
CA LYS A 157 10.01 11.55 -8.06
C LYS A 157 8.58 11.89 -8.45
N HIS A 158 8.10 11.31 -9.54
CA HIS A 158 6.67 11.33 -9.87
C HIS A 158 5.90 10.24 -9.09
N THR A 159 6.59 9.20 -8.61
CA THR A 159 6.02 8.10 -7.83
C THR A 159 6.88 7.82 -6.60
N VAL A 160 6.28 7.86 -5.40
CA VAL A 160 6.93 7.60 -4.12
C VAL A 160 6.33 6.33 -3.51
N VAL A 161 7.18 5.35 -3.21
CA VAL A 161 6.76 4.11 -2.54
C VAL A 161 6.65 4.36 -1.05
N VAL A 162 5.47 4.03 -0.50
CA VAL A 162 5.18 4.12 0.93
C VAL A 162 5.04 2.69 1.49
N PRO A 163 6.04 2.16 2.23
CA PRO A 163 5.99 0.80 2.76
C PRO A 163 4.87 0.60 3.81
N PRO A 164 4.48 -0.66 4.10
CA PRO A 164 3.47 -0.96 5.12
C PRO A 164 3.83 -0.39 6.49
N GLY A 165 2.88 0.26 7.17
CA GLY A 165 3.08 0.81 8.51
C GLY A 165 4.12 1.93 8.61
N LYS A 166 4.53 2.52 7.48
CA LYS A 166 5.54 3.58 7.42
C LYS A 166 4.92 4.92 7.01
N THR A 167 5.65 5.98 7.35
CA THR A 167 5.40 7.33 6.86
C THR A 167 6.52 7.71 5.91
N VAL A 168 6.18 8.31 4.77
CA VAL A 168 7.13 8.91 3.84
C VAL A 168 6.68 10.32 3.54
N THR A 169 7.60 11.28 3.58
CA THR A 169 7.32 12.68 3.30
C THR A 169 8.02 13.13 2.03
N ALA A 170 7.39 14.05 1.32
CA ALA A 170 7.97 14.70 0.16
C ALA A 170 7.48 16.15 0.08
N LEU A 171 8.31 17.02 -0.48
CA LEU A 171 7.96 18.41 -0.76
C LEU A 171 7.35 18.50 -2.16
N LEU A 172 6.31 19.31 -2.29
CA LEU A 172 5.69 19.65 -3.56
C LEU A 172 5.68 21.17 -3.70
N THR A 173 6.23 21.67 -4.80
CA THR A 173 5.98 23.02 -5.27
C THR A 173 4.76 22.97 -6.19
N ALA A 174 3.68 23.64 -5.81
CA ALA A 174 2.42 23.60 -6.55
C ALA A 174 2.42 24.63 -7.69
N ASP A 175 3.24 24.40 -8.72
CA ASP A 175 3.48 25.32 -9.83
C ASP A 175 2.70 25.00 -11.12
N GLU A 176 1.82 24.00 -11.07
CA GLU A 176 0.98 23.62 -12.20
C GLU A 176 -0.51 23.78 -11.86
N LEU A 177 -1.17 24.80 -12.42
CA LEU A 177 -2.61 25.06 -12.20
C LEU A 177 -3.48 23.94 -12.80
N GLY A 178 -4.50 23.50 -12.06
CA GLY A 178 -5.47 22.54 -12.57
C GLY A 178 -5.88 21.48 -11.55
N GLU A 179 -6.48 20.40 -12.07
CA GLU A 179 -6.84 19.23 -11.29
C GLU A 179 -5.96 18.06 -11.70
N TRP A 180 -5.14 17.56 -10.77
CA TRP A 180 -4.16 16.51 -11.03
C TRP A 180 -4.55 15.23 -10.30
N ALA A 181 -4.44 14.10 -10.99
CA ALA A 181 -4.67 12.81 -10.34
C ALA A 181 -3.52 12.50 -9.36
N ILE A 182 -3.89 12.02 -8.18
CA ILE A 182 -2.96 11.40 -7.23
C ILE A 182 -3.52 10.04 -6.85
N HIS A 183 -2.77 8.98 -7.11
CA HIS A 183 -3.27 7.62 -6.95
C HIS A 183 -2.17 6.61 -6.71
N CYS A 184 -2.54 5.43 -6.21
CA CYS A 184 -1.62 4.31 -6.15
C CYS A 184 -1.35 3.77 -7.56
N HIS A 185 -0.10 3.46 -7.88
CA HIS A 185 0.32 2.95 -9.19
C HIS A 185 0.20 1.42 -9.29
N LEU A 186 -0.32 0.76 -8.24
CA LEU A 186 -0.86 -0.58 -8.37
C LEU A 186 -2.27 -0.46 -8.97
N LEU A 187 -2.41 -0.87 -10.24
CA LEU A 187 -3.61 -0.64 -11.04
C LEU A 187 -4.89 -1.08 -10.33
N TYR A 188 -4.87 -2.24 -9.70
CA TYR A 188 -6.02 -2.76 -8.97
C TYR A 188 -6.36 -1.97 -7.70
N HIS A 189 -5.38 -1.33 -7.06
CA HIS A 189 -5.62 -0.46 -5.91
C HIS A 189 -6.27 0.85 -6.36
N MET A 190 -5.77 1.43 -7.45
CA MET A 190 -6.39 2.58 -8.09
C MET A 190 -7.84 2.29 -8.47
N SER A 191 -8.10 1.19 -9.17
CA SER A 191 -9.46 0.83 -9.62
C SER A 191 -10.42 0.52 -8.47
N ALA A 192 -9.92 0.01 -7.34
CA ALA A 192 -10.72 -0.24 -6.14
C ALA A 192 -10.89 1.00 -5.23
N GLY A 193 -10.32 2.14 -5.60
CA GLY A 193 -10.65 3.44 -5.01
C GLY A 193 -9.49 4.27 -4.47
N MET A 194 -8.24 3.79 -4.53
CA MET A 194 -7.06 4.54 -4.04
C MET A 194 -6.60 5.58 -5.06
N MET A 195 -7.46 6.56 -5.27
CA MET A 195 -7.28 7.70 -6.15
C MET A 195 -7.96 8.91 -5.51
N ASN A 196 -7.37 10.09 -5.71
CA ASN A 196 -7.98 11.38 -5.40
C ASN A 196 -7.51 12.42 -6.45
N LYS A 197 -8.08 13.62 -6.39
CA LYS A 197 -7.63 14.79 -7.14
C LYS A 197 -6.86 15.72 -6.22
N LEU A 198 -5.76 16.28 -6.71
CA LEU A 198 -5.06 17.42 -6.14
C LEU A 198 -5.36 18.65 -7.00
N ILE A 199 -6.07 19.61 -6.44
CA ILE A 199 -6.44 20.86 -7.11
C ILE A 199 -5.42 21.92 -6.72
N VAL A 200 -4.76 22.47 -7.74
CA VAL A 200 -3.89 23.64 -7.63
C VAL A 200 -4.64 24.83 -8.21
N ALA A 201 -4.92 25.83 -7.38
CA ALA A 201 -5.69 27.01 -7.79
C ALA A 201 -5.09 28.30 -7.24
N ASN A 202 -5.31 29.39 -7.95
CA ASN A 202 -5.10 30.72 -7.42
C ASN A 202 -6.16 31.00 -6.36
N VAL A 203 -5.73 31.44 -5.18
CA VAL A 203 -6.64 31.87 -4.12
C VAL A 203 -6.50 33.37 -3.95
N SER A 204 -7.56 34.11 -4.26
CA SER A 204 -7.69 35.50 -3.83
C SER A 204 -7.94 35.53 -2.33
N ASP A 205 -7.29 36.43 -1.59
CA ASP A 205 -7.29 36.47 -0.10
C ASP A 205 -8.69 36.49 0.55
N GLY A 206 -9.77 36.77 -0.21
CA GLY A 206 -11.15 36.77 0.27
C GLY A 206 -11.89 35.41 0.30
N LYS A 207 -11.25 34.29 -0.07
CA LYS A 207 -11.88 32.93 -0.02
C LYS A 207 -10.99 31.88 0.65
N VAL A 208 -10.23 32.27 1.66
CA VAL A 208 -9.47 31.31 2.47
C VAL A 208 -10.43 30.67 3.48
N SER A 209 -10.77 29.40 3.30
CA SER A 209 -11.33 28.61 4.40
C SER A 209 -10.22 28.43 5.43
N THR A 210 -10.31 29.17 6.55
CA THR A 210 -9.40 29.06 7.70
C THR A 210 -9.87 27.99 8.70
N GLN A 211 -10.76 27.09 8.30
CA GLN A 211 -11.25 26.05 9.20
C GLN A 211 -10.18 24.95 9.34
N PRO A 212 -9.63 24.71 10.54
CA PRO A 212 -8.85 23.51 10.80
C PRO A 212 -9.75 22.29 10.58
N ILE A 213 -9.23 21.24 9.95
CA ILE A 213 -9.92 19.93 9.93
C ILE A 213 -9.90 19.39 11.36
N GLN A 214 -10.96 19.69 12.13
CA GLN A 214 -11.26 19.05 13.41
C GLN A 214 -12.50 18.18 13.25
N VAL A 215 -12.33 16.86 13.42
CA VAL A 215 -13.45 15.94 13.59
C VAL A 215 -13.73 15.82 15.07
N THR A 216 -14.67 16.61 15.58
CA THR A 216 -15.32 16.34 16.87
C THR A 216 -16.61 15.58 16.63
N LYS A 217 -16.63 14.31 17.03
CA LYS A 217 -17.87 13.54 17.22
C LYS A 217 -18.70 14.23 18.31
N ALA A 218 -19.93 14.61 18.00
CA ALA A 218 -20.97 14.81 19.00
C ALA A 218 -22.19 13.98 18.60
N ASN A 219 -22.52 13.00 19.46
CA ASN A 219 -23.76 12.27 19.48
C ASN A 219 -24.96 13.22 19.44
N GLN A 220 -25.88 13.01 18.51
CA GLN A 220 -27.29 13.29 18.78
C GLN A 220 -28.09 12.02 18.53
N LYS A 221 -28.46 11.38 19.65
CA LYS A 221 -29.67 10.57 19.74
C LYS A 221 -30.84 11.50 19.40
N THR A 222 -31.62 11.15 18.38
CA THR A 222 -32.98 11.67 18.24
C THR A 222 -33.91 10.49 18.33
N GLU A 223 -34.78 10.56 19.34
CA GLU A 223 -35.82 9.60 19.67
C GLU A 223 -36.81 9.48 18.50
N MET A 224 -37.00 8.26 18.00
CA MET A 224 -38.12 7.93 17.12
C MET A 224 -39.38 7.81 17.98
N LYS A 225 -40.20 8.85 18.00
CA LYS A 225 -41.60 8.76 18.45
C LYS A 225 -42.42 8.17 17.32
N GLY A 226 -43.09 7.07 17.61
CA GLY A 226 -43.98 6.36 16.69
C GLY A 226 -45.17 7.21 16.25
N GLY A 227 -45.55 7.02 14.99
CA GLY A 227 -46.79 7.45 14.39
C GLY A 227 -47.25 6.34 13.44
N GLU A 228 -48.42 5.81 13.75
CA GLU A 228 -49.07 4.64 13.17
C GLU A 228 -49.75 4.91 11.81
N HIS A 229 -49.90 3.82 11.04
CA HIS A 229 -50.92 3.46 10.03
C HIS A 229 -51.14 4.33 8.78
N ALA A 230 -50.96 3.71 7.60
CA ALA A 230 -52.07 3.45 6.66
C ALA A 230 -51.69 2.41 5.60
N ASN A 231 -52.49 1.35 5.51
CA ASN A 231 -52.52 0.35 4.46
C ASN A 231 -52.97 0.96 3.11
N HIS A 232 -52.31 0.59 2.01
CA HIS A 232 -52.95 -0.01 0.82
C HIS A 232 -51.89 -0.58 -0.13
#